data_AF-A0A937AHE8-F1
#
_entry.id   AF-A0A937AHE8-F1
#
_cell.length_a   1.000
_cell.length_b   1.000
_cell.length_c   1.000
_cell.angle_alpha   90.00
_cell.angle_beta   90.00
_cell.angle_gamma   90.00
#
_symmetry.space_group_name_H-M   'P 1'
#
loop_
_entity.id
_entity.type
_entity.pdbx_description
1 polymer ?
#
loop_
_entity_poly.entity_id
_entity_poly.type
_entity_poly.pdbx_seq_one_letter_code
_entity_poly.pdbx_strand_id
1 'polypeptide(L)'
;MAGGLAMLGARTSYVGCVGQENTHSQLHPLYDDLRQRCEKTGGKVVPIAPPAHTAALEFDDGKIMQGNPLNLYRATWQGVKSALGEHAVQTMVENCDLLGIVNWVMMPGVGGQGGIWEGLTNQVLPKLKSSEPKHIFIDLCDPAKRTDADVSTALTQLQAMNAVKNAAGVHSAKVTLGLNLAEAQRIDAVCGAKGFAGAGDQPTGEQVRLASHRIREKLGLHCVVIHPREGAGATIENGQSAWFDGPLCEKPKLSTGAGDHFNSGFALALAMNLPADECLAIGTSVSGLYVREAQSPTRPRLIEFARSLAQS
;
A
#
# COMPACT_ATOMS: atom_id res chain seq x y z
N MET A 1 3.19 2.02 -6.18
CA MET A 1 2.43 0.75 -6.25
C MET A 1 1.80 0.42 -7.62
N ALA A 2 0.86 1.22 -8.16
CA ALA A 2 0.07 0.85 -9.37
C ALA A 2 0.91 0.48 -10.61
N GLY A 3 1.96 1.25 -10.90
CA GLY A 3 2.88 0.94 -12.00
C GLY A 3 3.59 -0.42 -11.82
N GLY A 4 3.91 -0.81 -10.59
CA GLY A 4 4.50 -2.11 -10.27
C GLY A 4 3.52 -3.26 -10.53
N LEU A 5 2.28 -3.14 -10.04
CA LEU A 5 1.21 -4.13 -10.29
C LEU A 5 0.97 -4.34 -11.80
N ALA A 6 0.90 -3.25 -12.56
CA ALA A 6 0.72 -3.33 -14.01
C ALA A 6 1.90 -4.04 -14.71
N MET A 7 3.14 -3.77 -14.29
CA MET A 7 4.34 -4.41 -14.85
C MET A 7 4.43 -5.92 -14.50
N LEU A 8 3.87 -6.31 -13.37
CA LEU A 8 3.70 -7.72 -12.98
C LEU A 8 2.55 -8.42 -13.73
N GLY A 9 1.80 -7.68 -14.56
CA GLY A 9 0.74 -8.20 -15.43
C GLY A 9 -0.67 -8.16 -14.82
N ALA A 10 -0.84 -7.54 -13.65
CA ALA A 10 -2.17 -7.41 -13.05
C ALA A 10 -2.99 -6.34 -13.78
N ARG A 11 -4.28 -6.62 -14.03
CA ARG A 11 -5.24 -5.63 -14.53
C ARG A 11 -5.37 -4.51 -13.51
N THR A 12 -4.79 -3.34 -13.82
CA THR A 12 -4.60 -2.28 -12.82
C THR A 12 -5.27 -1.00 -13.25
N SER A 13 -6.22 -0.52 -12.43
CA SER A 13 -6.75 0.84 -12.56
C SER A 13 -6.18 1.75 -11.47
N TYR A 14 -5.85 2.98 -11.83
CA TYR A 14 -5.37 4.01 -10.90
C TYR A 14 -6.35 5.18 -10.84
N VAL A 15 -6.66 5.65 -9.64
CA VAL A 15 -7.51 6.82 -9.39
C VAL A 15 -6.71 7.76 -8.50
N GLY A 16 -6.44 8.99 -8.95
CA GLY A 16 -5.61 9.89 -8.17
C GLY A 16 -5.33 11.25 -8.80
N CYS A 17 -4.49 12.02 -8.11
CA CYS A 17 -4.11 13.38 -8.47
C CYS A 17 -3.10 13.37 -9.63
N VAL A 18 -3.57 13.18 -10.87
CA VAL A 18 -2.75 13.06 -12.09
C VAL A 18 -3.28 13.89 -13.26
N GLY A 19 -4.19 14.82 -13.00
CA GLY A 19 -4.84 15.66 -14.00
C GLY A 19 -4.01 16.87 -14.42
N GLN A 20 -4.42 17.56 -15.48
CA GLN A 20 -3.85 18.86 -15.86
C GLN A 20 -4.34 19.97 -14.94
N GLU A 21 -3.53 21.01 -14.69
CA GLU A 21 -3.91 22.13 -13.81
C GLU A 21 -5.20 22.83 -14.25
N ASN A 22 -5.32 23.11 -15.55
CA ASN A 22 -6.46 23.85 -16.12
C ASN A 22 -7.66 22.95 -16.46
N THR A 23 -7.42 21.66 -16.66
CA THR A 23 -8.41 20.65 -17.10
C THR A 23 -8.19 19.35 -16.33
N HIS A 24 -8.40 19.38 -15.02
CA HIS A 24 -8.04 18.27 -14.11
C HIS A 24 -8.67 16.90 -14.40
N SER A 25 -9.71 16.83 -15.23
CA SER A 25 -10.28 15.57 -15.74
C SER A 25 -9.46 14.95 -16.88
N GLN A 26 -8.61 15.73 -17.54
CA GLN A 26 -7.66 15.26 -18.55
C GLN A 26 -6.35 14.87 -17.87
N LEU A 27 -5.79 13.74 -18.30
CA LEU A 27 -4.52 13.25 -17.76
C LEU A 27 -3.38 14.23 -18.10
N HIS A 28 -2.51 14.46 -17.12
CA HIS A 28 -1.28 15.21 -17.34
C HIS A 28 -0.26 14.33 -18.10
N PRO A 29 0.41 14.83 -19.16
CA PRO A 29 1.30 14.03 -20.02
C PRO A 29 2.42 13.27 -19.27
N LEU A 30 2.88 13.80 -18.14
CA LEU A 30 3.84 13.13 -17.25
C LEU A 30 3.41 11.70 -16.84
N TYR A 31 2.11 11.42 -16.83
CA TYR A 31 1.56 10.12 -16.44
C TYR A 31 1.17 9.23 -17.63
N ASP A 32 1.56 9.58 -18.86
CA ASP A 32 1.27 8.75 -20.04
C ASP A 32 1.86 7.35 -19.94
N ASP A 33 3.07 7.22 -19.38
CA ASP A 33 3.68 5.91 -19.15
C ASP A 33 2.85 5.04 -18.18
N LEU A 34 2.32 5.64 -17.12
CA LEU A 34 1.43 4.94 -16.19
C LEU A 34 0.14 4.53 -16.90
N ARG A 35 -0.45 5.43 -17.69
CA ARG A 35 -1.64 5.16 -18.49
C ARG A 35 -1.41 3.98 -19.42
N GLN A 36 -0.34 3.99 -20.20
CA GLN A 36 0.00 2.91 -21.13
C GLN A 36 0.16 1.57 -20.41
N ARG A 37 0.82 1.55 -19.24
CA ARG A 37 0.98 0.32 -18.44
C ARG A 37 -0.39 -0.21 -17.96
N CYS A 38 -1.24 0.66 -17.42
CA CYS A 38 -2.59 0.29 -16.97
C CYS A 38 -3.48 -0.18 -18.14
N GLU A 39 -3.48 0.52 -19.26
CA GLU A 39 -4.27 0.17 -20.45
C GLU A 39 -3.83 -1.17 -21.06
N LYS A 40 -2.51 -1.45 -21.09
CA LYS A 40 -1.97 -2.74 -21.57
C LYS A 40 -2.47 -3.94 -20.77
N THR A 41 -2.84 -3.75 -19.50
CA THR A 41 -3.45 -4.82 -18.67
C THR A 41 -4.97 -4.75 -18.61
N GLY A 42 -5.62 -3.88 -19.41
CA GLY A 42 -7.06 -3.72 -19.47
C GLY A 42 -7.65 -2.85 -18.35
N GLY A 43 -6.81 -2.12 -17.62
CA GLY A 43 -7.20 -1.10 -16.66
C GLY A 43 -7.23 0.31 -17.25
N LYS A 44 -7.27 1.32 -16.39
CA LYS A 44 -7.35 2.74 -16.78
C LYS A 44 -6.74 3.66 -15.72
N VAL A 45 -6.43 4.89 -16.12
CA VAL A 45 -6.04 5.95 -15.20
C VAL A 45 -7.16 6.99 -15.14
N VAL A 46 -7.63 7.32 -13.94
CA VAL A 46 -8.72 8.27 -13.70
C VAL A 46 -8.19 9.45 -12.89
N PRO A 47 -7.99 10.61 -13.54
CA PRO A 47 -7.64 11.85 -12.86
C PRO A 47 -8.77 12.34 -11.96
N ILE A 48 -8.44 12.74 -10.73
CA ILE A 48 -9.40 13.40 -9.81
C ILE A 48 -9.00 14.84 -9.45
N ALA A 49 -7.72 15.18 -9.64
CA ALA A 49 -7.15 16.50 -9.41
C ALA A 49 -5.77 16.59 -10.11
N PRO A 50 -5.17 17.78 -10.23
CA PRO A 50 -3.79 17.91 -10.69
C PRO A 50 -2.79 17.27 -9.71
N PRO A 51 -1.56 16.94 -10.13
CA PRO A 51 -0.56 16.34 -9.24
C PRO A 51 0.00 17.33 -8.22
N ALA A 52 0.56 16.79 -7.14
CA ALA A 52 1.47 17.56 -6.29
C ALA A 52 2.90 17.50 -6.84
N HIS A 53 3.68 18.51 -6.50
CA HIS A 53 5.05 18.65 -6.97
C HIS A 53 6.03 18.60 -5.81
N THR A 54 7.16 17.93 -6.01
CA THR A 54 8.29 17.98 -5.10
C THR A 54 9.54 18.30 -5.90
N ALA A 55 10.24 19.37 -5.54
CA ALA A 55 11.59 19.62 -6.02
C ALA A 55 12.56 18.85 -5.11
N ALA A 56 13.26 17.87 -5.66
CA ALA A 56 14.31 17.13 -4.96
C ALA A 56 15.68 17.58 -5.47
N LEU A 57 16.48 18.15 -4.59
CA LEU A 57 17.87 18.51 -4.81
C LEU A 57 18.72 17.41 -4.17
N GLU A 58 19.40 16.60 -4.96
CA GLU A 58 20.26 15.50 -4.50
C GLU A 58 21.72 15.93 -4.54
N PHE A 59 22.44 15.64 -3.46
CA PHE A 59 23.85 15.92 -3.22
C PHE A 59 24.56 14.61 -2.82
N ASP A 60 25.90 14.60 -2.86
CA ASP A 60 26.67 13.39 -2.50
C ASP A 60 26.50 12.99 -1.02
N ASP A 61 26.15 13.93 -0.14
CA ASP A 61 25.98 13.74 1.30
C ASP A 61 24.52 13.75 1.77
N GLY A 62 23.55 13.92 0.86
CA GLY A 62 22.15 13.97 1.25
C GLY A 62 21.21 14.51 0.19
N LYS A 63 19.99 14.86 0.61
CA LYS A 63 18.98 15.44 -0.28
C LYS A 63 18.10 16.44 0.44
N ILE A 64 17.71 17.49 -0.28
CA ILE A 64 16.70 18.47 0.15
C ILE A 64 15.45 18.25 -0.70
N MET A 65 14.28 18.12 -0.05
CA MET A 65 13.00 17.91 -0.74
C MET A 65 12.02 19.02 -0.36
N GLN A 66 11.67 19.88 -1.33
CA GLN A 66 10.67 20.92 -1.17
C GLN A 66 9.36 20.49 -1.82
N GLY A 67 8.36 20.13 -1.01
CA GLY A 67 7.05 19.67 -1.47
C GLY A 67 6.01 20.79 -1.55
N ASN A 68 5.18 20.76 -2.59
CA ASN A 68 3.93 21.48 -2.71
C ASN A 68 2.76 20.48 -2.76
N PRO A 69 2.23 20.06 -1.59
CA PRO A 69 1.23 19.00 -1.51
C PRO A 69 -0.22 19.50 -1.70
N LEU A 70 -0.45 20.80 -1.96
CA LEU A 70 -1.79 21.40 -1.92
C LEU A 70 -2.81 20.66 -2.80
N ASN A 71 -2.40 20.21 -3.98
CA ASN A 71 -3.27 19.47 -4.89
C ASN A 71 -3.72 18.10 -4.33
N LEU A 72 -2.97 17.51 -3.41
CA LEU A 72 -3.37 16.26 -2.72
C LEU A 72 -4.58 16.46 -1.80
N TYR A 73 -4.87 17.68 -1.36
CA TYR A 73 -6.03 17.95 -0.49
C TYR A 73 -7.35 17.79 -1.24
N ARG A 74 -7.29 17.79 -2.58
CA ARG A 74 -8.43 17.54 -3.46
C ARG A 74 -8.75 16.05 -3.60
N ALA A 75 -7.86 15.15 -3.15
CA ALA A 75 -8.13 13.71 -3.05
C ALA A 75 -9.10 13.43 -1.90
N THR A 76 -10.38 13.69 -2.14
CA THR A 76 -11.48 13.52 -1.18
C THR A 76 -12.45 12.46 -1.67
N TRP A 77 -13.29 11.94 -0.77
CA TRP A 77 -14.36 11.02 -1.16
C TRP A 77 -15.29 11.62 -2.20
N GLN A 78 -15.63 12.91 -2.06
CA GLN A 78 -16.46 13.61 -3.04
C GLN A 78 -15.75 13.76 -4.40
N GLY A 79 -14.43 14.02 -4.40
CA GLY A 79 -13.63 14.06 -5.62
C GLY A 79 -13.62 12.73 -6.36
N VAL A 80 -13.44 11.62 -5.64
CA VAL A 80 -13.52 10.25 -6.18
C VAL A 80 -14.89 9.99 -6.80
N LYS A 81 -15.97 10.28 -6.08
CA LYS A 81 -17.35 10.11 -6.59
C LYS A 81 -17.66 11.00 -7.79
N SER A 82 -17.15 12.23 -7.82
CA SER A 82 -17.40 13.17 -8.92
C SER A 82 -16.68 12.74 -10.20
N ALA A 83 -15.46 12.18 -10.08
CA ALA A 83 -14.69 11.73 -11.23
C ALA A 83 -15.17 10.39 -11.80
N LEU A 84 -15.59 9.45 -10.95
CA LEU A 84 -16.00 8.11 -11.37
C LEU A 84 -17.52 7.97 -11.56
N GLY A 85 -18.32 8.67 -10.75
CA GLY A 85 -19.72 8.36 -10.49
C GLY A 85 -19.87 7.34 -9.36
N GLU A 86 -20.84 7.54 -8.47
CA GLU A 86 -21.03 6.71 -7.27
C GLU A 86 -21.22 5.22 -7.59
N HIS A 87 -22.06 4.91 -8.59
CA HIS A 87 -22.28 3.53 -9.02
C HIS A 87 -21.00 2.89 -9.57
N ALA A 88 -20.21 3.65 -10.33
CA ALA A 88 -18.97 3.14 -10.91
C ALA A 88 -17.91 2.84 -9.85
N VAL A 89 -17.86 3.62 -8.75
CA VAL A 89 -16.96 3.29 -7.61
C VAL A 89 -17.34 1.94 -7.03
N GLN A 90 -18.63 1.70 -6.75
CA GLN A 90 -19.09 0.42 -6.24
C GLN A 90 -18.80 -0.72 -7.23
N THR A 91 -19.08 -0.55 -8.52
CA THR A 91 -18.76 -1.54 -9.56
C THR A 91 -17.27 -1.84 -9.65
N MET A 92 -16.41 -0.83 -9.52
CA MET A 92 -14.96 -1.02 -9.54
C MET A 92 -14.48 -1.84 -8.34
N VAL A 93 -14.99 -1.53 -7.14
CA VAL A 93 -14.63 -2.28 -5.92
C VAL A 93 -15.19 -3.71 -5.94
N GLU A 94 -16.41 -3.90 -6.45
CA GLU A 94 -17.02 -5.23 -6.61
C GLU A 94 -16.16 -6.15 -7.49
N ASN A 95 -15.59 -5.59 -8.57
CA ASN A 95 -14.84 -6.32 -9.58
C ASN A 95 -13.31 -6.31 -9.39
N CYS A 96 -12.80 -5.75 -8.29
CA CYS A 96 -11.38 -5.83 -7.97
C CYS A 96 -11.10 -6.90 -6.90
N ASP A 97 -9.98 -7.60 -7.05
CA ASP A 97 -9.47 -8.52 -6.03
C ASP A 97 -8.65 -7.77 -4.97
N LEU A 98 -8.03 -6.65 -5.38
CA LEU A 98 -7.15 -5.81 -4.57
C LEU A 98 -7.46 -4.32 -4.76
N LEU A 99 -7.63 -3.61 -3.65
CA LEU A 99 -7.71 -2.15 -3.58
C LEU A 99 -6.51 -1.60 -2.77
N GLY A 100 -5.61 -0.87 -3.43
CA GLY A 100 -4.50 -0.18 -2.77
C GLY A 100 -4.88 1.27 -2.42
N ILE A 101 -4.72 1.66 -1.16
CA ILE A 101 -4.87 3.04 -0.69
C ILE A 101 -3.56 3.45 0.00
N VAL A 102 -2.78 4.27 -0.68
CA VAL A 102 -1.41 4.62 -0.29
C VAL A 102 -1.31 6.11 0.07
N ASN A 103 -0.22 6.52 0.71
CA ASN A 103 0.11 7.92 1.00
C ASN A 103 -0.89 8.67 1.91
N TRP A 104 -1.50 8.00 2.89
CA TRP A 104 -2.49 8.61 3.80
C TRP A 104 -2.02 9.92 4.44
N VAL A 105 -0.79 9.98 4.95
CA VAL A 105 -0.27 11.14 5.68
C VAL A 105 -0.37 12.43 4.87
N MET A 106 -0.12 12.35 3.57
CA MET A 106 -0.09 13.50 2.66
C MET A 106 -1.48 13.94 2.18
N MET A 107 -2.52 13.14 2.42
CA MET A 107 -3.87 13.34 1.89
C MET A 107 -4.91 13.44 3.01
N PRO A 108 -5.23 14.66 3.49
CA PRO A 108 -6.24 14.87 4.54
C PRO A 108 -7.61 14.27 4.21
N GLY A 109 -7.97 14.15 2.93
CA GLY A 109 -9.25 13.59 2.49
C GLY A 109 -9.33 12.06 2.46
N VAL A 110 -8.26 11.34 2.79
CA VAL A 110 -8.25 9.86 2.82
C VAL A 110 -8.86 9.32 4.11
N GLY A 111 -8.33 9.73 5.26
CA GLY A 111 -8.87 9.38 6.58
C GLY A 111 -9.73 10.50 7.17
N GLY A 112 -10.13 10.36 8.43
CA GLY A 112 -10.96 11.33 9.14
C GLY A 112 -12.44 11.31 8.71
N GLN A 113 -13.21 12.22 9.28
CA GLN A 113 -14.65 12.33 9.03
C GLN A 113 -14.92 12.79 7.60
N GLY A 114 -15.79 12.08 6.88
CA GLY A 114 -16.12 12.30 5.47
C GLY A 114 -15.02 11.89 4.49
N GLY A 115 -13.94 11.25 4.97
CA GLY A 115 -12.82 10.81 4.16
C GLY A 115 -13.13 9.60 3.27
N ILE A 116 -12.20 9.25 2.38
CA ILE A 116 -12.31 8.10 1.47
C ILE A 116 -12.52 6.79 2.24
N TRP A 117 -11.81 6.57 3.35
CA TRP A 117 -11.96 5.36 4.16
C TRP A 117 -13.34 5.22 4.78
N GLU A 118 -13.91 6.30 5.30
CA GLU A 118 -15.27 6.29 5.83
C GLU A 118 -16.31 6.12 4.72
N GLY A 119 -16.11 6.79 3.58
CA GLY A 119 -16.96 6.63 2.39
C GLY A 119 -17.01 5.19 1.89
N LEU A 120 -15.85 4.55 1.76
CA LEU A 120 -15.77 3.13 1.39
C LEU A 120 -16.47 2.23 2.43
N THR A 121 -16.13 2.41 3.71
CA THR A 121 -16.66 1.59 4.82
C THR A 121 -18.17 1.72 4.98
N ASN A 122 -18.74 2.92 4.79
CA ASN A 122 -20.16 3.16 5.06
C ASN A 122 -21.03 3.07 3.81
N GLN A 123 -20.51 3.38 2.62
CA GLN A 123 -21.31 3.57 1.41
C GLN A 123 -21.07 2.52 0.33
N VAL A 124 -19.93 1.82 0.35
CA VAL A 124 -19.54 0.86 -0.70
C VAL A 124 -19.45 -0.56 -0.17
N LEU A 125 -18.57 -0.82 0.80
CA LEU A 125 -18.27 -2.17 1.30
C LEU A 125 -19.53 -2.92 1.80
N PRO A 126 -20.48 -2.30 2.54
CA PRO A 126 -21.70 -2.98 2.98
C PRO A 126 -22.64 -3.40 1.84
N LYS A 127 -22.49 -2.78 0.66
CA LYS A 127 -23.34 -3.01 -0.51
C LYS A 127 -22.73 -4.01 -1.51
N LEU A 128 -21.54 -4.54 -1.22
CA LEU A 128 -20.91 -5.52 -2.10
C LEU A 128 -21.72 -6.82 -2.11
N LYS A 129 -21.81 -7.44 -3.29
CA LYS A 129 -22.53 -8.71 -3.49
C LYS A 129 -21.60 -9.92 -3.41
N SER A 130 -20.30 -9.69 -3.53
CA SER A 130 -19.27 -10.72 -3.47
C SER A 130 -19.37 -11.53 -2.17
N SER A 131 -19.29 -12.85 -2.31
CA SER A 131 -19.19 -13.79 -1.19
C SER A 131 -17.78 -13.83 -0.59
N GLU A 132 -16.79 -13.24 -1.28
CA GLU A 132 -15.41 -13.17 -0.82
C GLU A 132 -15.03 -11.73 -0.46
N PRO A 133 -14.38 -11.50 0.68
CA PRO A 133 -13.89 -10.17 1.06
C PRO A 133 -12.81 -9.69 0.10
N LYS A 134 -12.78 -8.38 -0.16
CA LYS A 134 -11.77 -7.74 -1.01
C LYS A 134 -10.48 -7.50 -0.24
N HIS A 135 -9.32 -7.77 -0.84
CA HIS A 135 -8.05 -7.35 -0.23
C HIS A 135 -7.93 -5.84 -0.31
N ILE A 136 -7.69 -5.18 0.83
CA ILE A 136 -7.45 -3.74 0.90
C ILE A 136 -6.07 -3.53 1.50
N PHE A 137 -5.14 -3.01 0.71
CA PHE A 137 -3.77 -2.74 1.15
C PHE A 137 -3.60 -1.25 1.49
N ILE A 138 -3.19 -0.98 2.71
CA ILE A 138 -3.00 0.37 3.25
C ILE A 138 -1.52 0.63 3.46
N ASP A 139 -1.05 1.75 2.92
CA ASP A 139 0.24 2.34 3.24
C ASP A 139 0.04 3.76 3.79
N LEU A 140 0.60 4.02 4.97
CA LEU A 140 0.42 5.30 5.64
C LEU A 140 1.36 6.38 5.09
N CYS A 141 2.55 5.99 4.61
CA CYS A 141 3.65 6.87 4.20
C CYS A 141 4.09 7.86 5.29
N ASP A 142 5.03 7.46 6.13
CA ASP A 142 5.69 8.27 7.17
C ASP A 142 4.72 8.99 8.15
N PRO A 143 4.08 8.24 9.07
CA PRO A 143 3.15 8.80 10.04
C PRO A 143 3.81 9.79 10.99
N ALA A 144 5.15 9.93 11.03
CA ALA A 144 5.91 10.94 11.79
C ALA A 144 5.26 12.34 11.78
N LYS A 145 4.67 12.72 10.65
CA LYS A 145 4.10 14.05 10.38
C LYS A 145 2.67 14.26 10.91
N ARG A 146 2.08 13.26 11.55
CA ARG A 146 0.73 13.32 12.12
C ARG A 146 0.79 13.28 13.64
N THR A 147 -0.28 13.73 14.30
CA THR A 147 -0.39 13.61 15.76
C THR A 147 -0.75 12.17 16.15
N ASP A 148 -0.49 11.77 17.40
CA ASP A 148 -0.89 10.44 17.87
C ASP A 148 -2.41 10.27 17.88
N ALA A 149 -3.16 11.36 18.09
CA ALA A 149 -4.61 11.37 17.96
C ALA A 149 -5.04 11.05 16.51
N ASP A 150 -4.42 11.70 15.50
CA ASP A 150 -4.69 11.40 14.09
C ASP A 150 -4.38 9.94 13.73
N VAL A 151 -3.25 9.43 14.20
CA VAL A 151 -2.87 8.03 13.96
C VAL A 151 -3.87 7.09 14.64
N SER A 152 -4.27 7.35 15.88
CA SER A 152 -5.27 6.55 16.59
C SER A 152 -6.63 6.54 15.87
N THR A 153 -7.07 7.70 15.37
CA THR A 153 -8.27 7.79 14.52
C THR A 153 -8.12 6.97 13.25
N ALA A 154 -6.99 7.07 12.55
CA ALA A 154 -6.72 6.28 11.35
C ALA A 154 -6.80 4.76 11.63
N LEU A 155 -6.14 4.30 12.69
CA LEU A 155 -6.15 2.88 13.09
C LEU A 155 -7.56 2.39 13.46
N THR A 156 -8.40 3.25 14.04
CA THR A 156 -9.80 2.95 14.33
C THR A 156 -10.62 2.83 13.03
N GLN A 157 -10.36 3.67 12.03
CA GLN A 157 -11.01 3.55 10.72
C GLN A 157 -10.61 2.27 9.99
N LEU A 158 -9.35 1.84 10.09
CA LEU A 158 -8.89 0.57 9.52
C LEU A 158 -9.57 -0.63 10.18
N GLN A 159 -9.71 -0.61 11.51
CA GLN A 159 -10.49 -1.59 12.27
C GLN A 159 -11.94 -1.68 11.77
N ALA A 160 -12.62 -0.54 11.66
CA ALA A 160 -14.00 -0.48 11.18
C ALA A 160 -14.11 -1.02 9.75
N MET A 161 -13.16 -0.67 8.88
CA MET A 161 -13.11 -1.16 7.50
C MET A 161 -12.92 -2.69 7.44
N ASN A 162 -12.06 -3.27 8.27
CA ASN A 162 -11.85 -4.73 8.32
C ASN A 162 -13.08 -5.48 8.87
N ALA A 163 -13.78 -4.88 9.83
CA ALA A 163 -14.93 -5.47 10.49
C ALA A 163 -16.23 -5.38 9.67
N VAL A 164 -16.26 -4.58 8.60
CA VAL A 164 -17.48 -4.32 7.83
C VAL A 164 -18.01 -5.59 7.17
N LYS A 165 -19.32 -5.77 7.23
CA LYS A 165 -20.04 -6.89 6.63
C LYS A 165 -21.04 -6.39 5.59
N ASN A 166 -21.25 -7.18 4.55
CA ASN A 166 -22.29 -6.91 3.56
C ASN A 166 -23.66 -7.37 4.05
N ALA A 167 -24.69 -7.16 3.23
CA ALA A 167 -26.07 -7.57 3.54
C ALA A 167 -26.24 -9.08 3.80
N ALA A 168 -25.33 -9.92 3.32
CA ALA A 168 -25.33 -11.37 3.58
C ALA A 168 -24.61 -11.76 4.89
N GLY A 169 -24.12 -10.79 5.67
CA GLY A 169 -23.40 -11.03 6.92
C GLY A 169 -21.96 -11.50 6.75
N VAL A 170 -21.41 -11.42 5.53
CA VAL A 170 -20.04 -11.80 5.20
C VAL A 170 -19.13 -10.58 5.30
N HIS A 171 -17.91 -10.74 5.84
CA HIS A 171 -16.91 -9.68 5.82
C HIS A 171 -16.65 -9.22 4.39
N SER A 172 -16.63 -7.91 4.16
CA SER A 172 -16.46 -7.36 2.81
C SER A 172 -15.00 -6.99 2.50
N ALA A 173 -14.13 -6.95 3.51
CA ALA A 173 -12.75 -6.53 3.37
C ALA A 173 -11.78 -7.41 4.18
N LYS A 174 -10.59 -7.56 3.62
CA LYS A 174 -9.38 -8.12 4.24
C LYS A 174 -8.34 -7.00 4.26
N VAL A 175 -8.30 -6.21 5.34
CA VAL A 175 -7.42 -5.04 5.45
C VAL A 175 -6.00 -5.46 5.84
N THR A 176 -5.03 -5.05 5.02
CA THR A 176 -3.60 -5.22 5.24
C THR A 176 -2.95 -3.86 5.51
N LEU A 177 -2.17 -3.77 6.59
CA LEU A 177 -1.36 -2.58 6.89
C LEU A 177 0.11 -2.88 6.58
N GLY A 178 0.66 -2.19 5.57
CA GLY A 178 2.08 -2.24 5.21
C GLY A 178 2.86 -1.12 5.89
N LEU A 179 3.99 -1.47 6.50
CA LEU A 179 4.82 -0.57 7.31
C LEU A 179 6.30 -0.83 7.04
N ASN A 180 7.11 0.22 6.96
CA ASN A 180 8.54 0.08 7.23
C ASN A 180 8.80 -0.05 8.76
N LEU A 181 10.06 -0.24 9.15
CA LEU A 181 10.41 -0.43 10.57
C LEU A 181 10.03 0.77 11.47
N ALA A 182 10.38 1.98 11.06
CA ALA A 182 10.10 3.19 11.85
C ALA A 182 8.59 3.44 11.98
N GLU A 183 7.84 3.19 10.91
CA GLU A 183 6.39 3.26 10.89
C GLU A 183 5.79 2.21 11.84
N ALA A 184 6.28 0.98 11.80
CA ALA A 184 5.84 -0.10 12.67
C ALA A 184 6.07 0.19 14.15
N GLN A 185 7.25 0.71 14.52
CA GLN A 185 7.55 1.11 15.89
C GLN A 185 6.60 2.22 16.37
N ARG A 186 6.31 3.19 15.50
CA ARG A 186 5.34 4.24 15.82
C ARG A 186 3.92 3.69 16.00
N ILE A 187 3.45 2.88 15.08
CA ILE A 187 2.11 2.27 15.18
C ILE A 187 2.02 1.39 16.44
N ASP A 188 3.06 0.61 16.74
CA ASP A 188 3.15 -0.21 17.96
C ASP A 188 2.99 0.63 19.22
N ALA A 189 3.68 1.76 19.31
CA ALA A 189 3.61 2.69 20.42
C ALA A 189 2.21 3.30 20.58
N VAL A 190 1.63 3.81 19.48
CA VAL A 190 0.30 4.47 19.50
C VAL A 190 -0.81 3.49 19.84
N CYS A 191 -0.81 2.29 19.25
CA CYS A 191 -1.84 1.30 19.53
C CYS A 191 -1.57 0.51 20.83
N GLY A 192 -0.37 0.60 21.39
CA GLY A 192 0.03 -0.10 22.61
C GLY A 192 0.10 -1.62 22.42
N ALA A 193 0.50 -2.10 21.24
CA ALA A 193 0.61 -3.53 20.94
C ALA A 193 1.83 -4.20 21.61
N LYS A 194 2.84 -3.41 22.00
CA LYS A 194 4.09 -3.89 22.63
C LYS A 194 4.81 -4.93 21.78
N GLY A 195 4.68 -4.83 20.46
CA GLY A 195 5.35 -5.61 19.42
C GLY A 195 6.87 -5.59 19.55
N PHE A 196 7.43 -4.42 19.86
CA PHE A 196 8.88 -4.22 19.98
C PHE A 196 9.37 -4.16 21.43
N ALA A 197 8.56 -4.57 22.40
CA ALA A 197 8.99 -4.56 23.81
C ALA A 197 10.23 -5.46 24.02
N GLY A 198 11.31 -4.87 24.51
CA GLY A 198 12.59 -5.56 24.71
C GLY A 198 13.45 -5.71 23.45
N ALA A 199 13.03 -5.16 22.31
CA ALA A 199 13.89 -5.02 21.14
C ALA A 199 14.85 -3.84 21.33
N GLY A 200 16.08 -3.96 20.82
CA GLY A 200 16.99 -2.84 20.66
C GLY A 200 16.64 -1.99 19.43
N ASP A 201 17.50 -1.02 19.10
CA ASP A 201 17.30 -0.11 17.95
C ASP A 201 17.19 -0.86 16.61
N GLN A 202 17.84 -2.02 16.50
CA GLN A 202 17.80 -2.91 15.34
C GLN A 202 17.18 -4.26 15.75
N PRO A 203 15.86 -4.45 15.57
CA PRO A 203 15.21 -5.70 15.91
C PRO A 203 15.62 -6.83 14.97
N THR A 204 15.72 -8.05 15.51
CA THR A 204 15.92 -9.26 14.70
C THR A 204 14.70 -9.57 13.83
N GLY A 205 14.86 -10.40 12.81
CA GLY A 205 13.74 -10.86 11.97
C GLY A 205 12.61 -11.52 12.78
N GLU A 206 12.96 -12.27 13.83
CA GLU A 206 11.98 -12.85 14.75
C GLU A 206 11.22 -11.79 15.54
N GLN A 207 11.89 -10.73 16.00
CA GLN A 207 11.24 -9.62 16.71
C GLN A 207 10.32 -8.84 15.77
N VAL A 208 10.71 -8.62 14.50
CA VAL A 208 9.84 -8.00 13.50
C VAL A 208 8.61 -8.87 13.21
N ARG A 209 8.80 -10.19 13.06
CA ARG A 209 7.68 -11.14 12.90
C ARG A 209 6.73 -11.07 14.10
N LEU A 210 7.25 -11.09 15.33
CA LEU A 210 6.46 -10.97 16.56
C LEU A 210 5.71 -9.62 16.63
N ALA A 211 6.36 -8.53 16.24
CA ALA A 211 5.73 -7.22 16.20
C ALA A 211 4.56 -7.18 15.20
N SER A 212 4.73 -7.76 14.00
CA SER A 212 3.65 -7.87 13.01
C SER A 212 2.43 -8.60 13.58
N HIS A 213 2.66 -9.69 14.32
CA HIS A 213 1.60 -10.45 14.98
C HIS A 213 0.87 -9.62 16.04
N ARG A 214 1.62 -9.03 16.98
CA ARG A 214 1.04 -8.24 18.09
C ARG A 214 0.25 -7.04 17.60
N ILE A 215 0.77 -6.31 16.60
CA ILE A 215 0.07 -5.17 16.00
C ILE A 215 -1.20 -5.66 15.30
N ARG A 216 -1.12 -6.74 14.51
CA ARG A 216 -2.28 -7.33 13.83
C ARG A 216 -3.38 -7.71 14.80
N GLU A 217 -3.04 -8.40 15.90
CA GLU A 217 -4.01 -8.79 16.92
C GLU A 217 -4.62 -7.59 17.61
N LYS A 218 -3.80 -6.62 18.01
CA LYS A 218 -4.25 -5.41 18.69
C LYS A 218 -5.24 -4.60 17.85
N LEU A 219 -5.03 -4.58 16.53
CA LEU A 219 -5.86 -3.85 15.58
C LEU A 219 -6.95 -4.70 14.92
N GLY A 220 -7.02 -6.01 15.20
CA GLY A 220 -8.01 -6.90 14.57
C GLY A 220 -8.02 -6.85 13.03
N LEU A 221 -6.85 -6.65 12.40
CA LEU A 221 -6.72 -6.54 10.93
C LEU A 221 -6.55 -7.92 10.28
N HIS A 222 -6.75 -8.01 8.97
CA HIS A 222 -6.47 -9.26 8.26
C HIS A 222 -4.96 -9.54 8.17
N CYS A 223 -4.13 -8.53 7.89
CA CYS A 223 -2.69 -8.71 7.81
C CYS A 223 -1.92 -7.46 8.28
N VAL A 224 -0.75 -7.67 8.87
CA VAL A 224 0.26 -6.63 9.07
C VAL A 224 1.57 -7.15 8.48
N VAL A 225 2.22 -6.33 7.66
CA VAL A 225 3.55 -6.60 7.11
C VAL A 225 4.50 -5.46 7.46
N ILE A 226 5.69 -5.81 7.94
CA ILE A 226 6.75 -4.90 8.32
C ILE A 226 7.98 -5.21 7.47
N HIS A 227 8.45 -4.24 6.68
CA HIS A 227 9.54 -4.43 5.72
C HIS A 227 10.76 -3.53 6.04
N PRO A 228 11.61 -3.93 7.02
CA PRO A 228 12.92 -3.29 7.21
C PRO A 228 13.84 -3.51 5.98
N ARG A 229 15.08 -3.00 6.03
CA ARG A 229 16.00 -3.10 4.90
C ARG A 229 16.50 -4.54 4.68
N GLU A 230 16.64 -5.28 5.76
CA GLU A 230 17.25 -6.61 5.83
C GLU A 230 16.31 -7.71 5.35
N GLY A 231 15.01 -7.45 5.29
CA GLY A 231 14.00 -8.44 4.97
C GLY A 231 12.59 -7.95 5.23
N ALA A 232 11.66 -8.87 5.48
CA ALA A 232 10.31 -8.52 5.86
C ALA A 232 9.67 -9.59 6.73
N GLY A 233 8.83 -9.16 7.69
CA GLY A 233 8.02 -10.02 8.54
C GLY A 233 6.54 -9.71 8.36
N ALA A 234 5.71 -10.74 8.25
CA ALA A 234 4.27 -10.55 8.12
C ALA A 234 3.51 -11.56 8.99
N THR A 235 2.32 -11.15 9.42
CA THR A 235 1.32 -12.04 10.00
C THR A 235 -0.01 -11.83 9.30
N ILE A 236 -0.55 -12.90 8.73
CA ILE A 236 -1.90 -12.99 8.15
C ILE A 236 -2.81 -13.66 9.18
N GLU A 237 -4.08 -13.27 9.19
CA GLU A 237 -5.15 -13.89 9.97
C GLU A 237 -5.14 -15.42 9.84
N ASN A 238 -5.48 -16.11 10.94
CA ASN A 238 -5.30 -17.57 11.15
C ASN A 238 -3.86 -18.02 11.47
N GLY A 239 -2.98 -17.08 11.84
CA GLY A 239 -1.68 -17.40 12.45
C GLY A 239 -0.56 -17.73 11.46
N GLN A 240 -0.78 -17.53 10.16
CA GLN A 240 0.29 -17.59 9.17
C GLN A 240 1.24 -16.42 9.40
N SER A 241 2.40 -16.68 10.00
CA SER A 241 3.38 -15.68 10.39
C SER A 241 4.77 -16.12 9.94
N ALA A 242 5.46 -15.24 9.22
CA ALA A 242 6.75 -15.56 8.63
C ALA A 242 7.70 -14.36 8.68
N TRP A 243 8.99 -14.66 8.61
CA TRP A 243 10.05 -13.73 8.27
C TRP A 243 10.73 -14.24 7.00
N PHE A 244 11.15 -13.32 6.13
CA PHE A 244 11.92 -13.62 4.95
C PHE A 244 13.12 -12.68 4.88
N ASP A 245 14.32 -13.23 4.77
CA ASP A 245 15.54 -12.45 4.57
C ASP A 245 15.53 -11.84 3.17
N GLY A 246 15.63 -10.52 3.11
CA GLY A 246 15.56 -9.79 1.85
C GLY A 246 16.83 -9.98 1.04
N PRO A 247 16.76 -9.92 -0.30
CA PRO A 247 17.93 -9.93 -1.15
C PRO A 247 18.65 -8.58 -1.01
N LEU A 248 19.46 -8.43 0.05
CA LEU A 248 20.15 -7.17 0.38
C LEU A 248 21.02 -6.73 -0.81
N CYS A 249 20.88 -5.47 -1.20
CA CYS A 249 21.71 -4.83 -2.21
C CYS A 249 22.62 -3.82 -1.53
N GLU A 250 23.94 -4.06 -1.57
CA GLU A 250 24.91 -3.15 -0.98
C GLU A 250 24.93 -1.78 -1.69
N LYS A 251 24.80 -1.79 -3.01
CA LYS A 251 24.88 -0.60 -3.88
C LYS A 251 23.62 -0.45 -4.72
N PRO A 252 22.48 0.00 -4.15
CA PRO A 252 21.27 0.23 -4.90
C PRO A 252 21.47 1.35 -5.93
N LYS A 253 20.97 1.16 -7.15
CA LYS A 253 20.93 2.23 -8.16
C LYS A 253 19.87 3.29 -7.83
N LEU A 254 18.80 2.88 -7.16
CA LEU A 254 17.70 3.73 -6.74
C LEU A 254 17.07 3.16 -5.46
N SER A 255 16.74 4.01 -4.49
CA SER A 255 16.10 3.61 -3.22
C SER A 255 14.69 4.19 -3.06
N THR A 256 14.44 5.37 -3.63
CA THR A 256 13.11 5.98 -3.67
C THR A 256 12.15 5.07 -4.42
N GLY A 257 11.03 4.71 -3.80
CA GLY A 257 10.02 3.80 -4.38
C GLY A 257 10.24 2.31 -4.08
N ALA A 258 11.26 1.92 -3.32
CA ALA A 258 11.48 0.52 -2.95
C ALA A 258 10.30 -0.08 -2.15
N GLY A 259 9.78 0.66 -1.16
CA GLY A 259 8.60 0.24 -0.39
C GLY A 259 7.35 0.11 -1.27
N ASP A 260 7.15 1.03 -2.21
CA ASP A 260 6.07 0.97 -3.20
C ASP A 260 6.11 -0.30 -4.07
N HIS A 261 7.31 -0.76 -4.40
CA HIS A 261 7.55 -1.97 -5.18
C HIS A 261 7.37 -3.21 -4.31
N PHE A 262 7.89 -3.21 -3.08
CA PHE A 262 7.61 -4.25 -2.08
C PHE A 262 6.09 -4.45 -1.92
N ASN A 263 5.37 -3.36 -1.61
CA ASN A 263 3.93 -3.36 -1.42
C ASN A 263 3.19 -3.89 -2.66
N SER A 264 3.65 -3.54 -3.86
CA SER A 264 3.04 -4.07 -5.10
C SER A 264 3.19 -5.58 -5.25
N GLY A 265 4.37 -6.14 -4.96
CA GLY A 265 4.60 -7.58 -5.03
C GLY A 265 3.84 -8.34 -3.93
N PHE A 266 3.93 -7.85 -2.69
CA PHE A 266 3.28 -8.45 -1.54
C PHE A 266 1.75 -8.43 -1.68
N ALA A 267 1.17 -7.29 -2.06
CA ALA A 267 -0.28 -7.17 -2.23
C ALA A 267 -0.81 -8.01 -3.41
N LEU A 268 -0.03 -8.17 -4.48
CA LEU A 268 -0.37 -9.09 -5.58
C LEU A 268 -0.42 -10.54 -5.08
N ALA A 269 0.58 -10.97 -4.30
CA ALA A 269 0.63 -12.31 -3.72
C ALA A 269 -0.53 -12.57 -2.74
N LEU A 270 -0.90 -11.57 -1.93
CA LEU A 270 -2.09 -11.63 -1.08
C LEU A 270 -3.37 -11.83 -1.90
N ALA A 271 -3.54 -11.10 -3.01
CA ALA A 271 -4.70 -11.25 -3.88
C ALA A 271 -4.76 -12.63 -4.58
N MET A 272 -3.61 -13.31 -4.69
CA MET A 272 -3.50 -14.69 -5.14
C MET A 272 -3.74 -15.72 -4.02
N ASN A 273 -4.04 -15.28 -2.78
CA ASN A 273 -4.21 -16.10 -1.58
C ASN A 273 -2.98 -16.97 -1.25
N LEU A 274 -1.77 -16.47 -1.52
CA LEU A 274 -0.54 -17.15 -1.15
C LEU A 274 -0.28 -17.06 0.37
N PRO A 275 0.44 -18.03 0.96
CA PRO A 275 0.84 -17.97 2.36
C PRO A 275 1.83 -16.83 2.63
N ALA A 276 2.02 -16.49 3.91
CA ALA A 276 2.80 -15.32 4.33
C ALA A 276 4.25 -15.33 3.84
N ASP A 277 4.93 -16.47 3.89
CA ASP A 277 6.31 -16.64 3.42
C ASP A 277 6.44 -16.42 1.90
N GLU A 278 5.52 -16.95 1.10
CA GLU A 278 5.50 -16.70 -0.35
C GLU A 278 5.18 -15.24 -0.69
N CYS A 279 4.26 -14.61 0.06
CA CYS A 279 3.98 -13.18 -0.09
C CYS A 279 5.21 -12.34 0.19
N LEU A 280 5.94 -12.65 1.27
CA LEU A 280 7.18 -11.97 1.65
C LEU A 280 8.27 -12.18 0.59
N ALA A 281 8.44 -13.41 0.08
CA ALA A 281 9.41 -13.73 -0.96
C ALA A 281 9.16 -12.91 -2.24
N ILE A 282 7.90 -12.81 -2.68
CA ILE A 282 7.52 -12.01 -3.85
C ILE A 282 7.74 -10.52 -3.59
N GLY A 283 7.26 -10.00 -2.46
CA GLY A 283 7.43 -8.57 -2.12
C GLY A 283 8.89 -8.15 -2.05
N THR A 284 9.71 -8.90 -1.31
CA THR A 284 11.16 -8.65 -1.19
C THR A 284 11.88 -8.79 -2.53
N SER A 285 11.50 -9.77 -3.36
CA SER A 285 12.09 -9.95 -4.70
C SER A 285 11.78 -8.78 -5.64
N VAL A 286 10.54 -8.29 -5.65
CA VAL A 286 10.12 -7.15 -6.48
C VAL A 286 10.87 -5.88 -6.07
N SER A 287 10.96 -5.60 -4.77
CA SER A 287 11.76 -4.48 -4.25
C SER A 287 13.24 -4.65 -4.56
N GLY A 288 13.78 -5.86 -4.33
CA GLY A 288 15.17 -6.21 -4.57
C GLY A 288 15.62 -6.02 -6.02
N LEU A 289 14.78 -6.39 -6.99
CA LEU A 289 15.02 -6.12 -8.41
C LEU A 289 14.96 -4.62 -8.68
N TYR A 290 13.93 -3.94 -8.20
CA TYR A 290 13.74 -2.52 -8.44
C TYR A 290 14.95 -1.70 -7.99
N VAL A 291 15.47 -1.93 -6.79
CA VAL A 291 16.63 -1.16 -6.28
C VAL A 291 17.93 -1.46 -7.03
N ARG A 292 18.07 -2.65 -7.62
CA ARG A 292 19.23 -3.07 -8.43
C ARG A 292 19.18 -2.55 -9.86
N GLU A 293 17.99 -2.50 -10.43
CA GLU A 293 17.79 -2.26 -11.86
C GLU A 293 17.25 -0.85 -12.15
N ALA A 294 16.74 -0.14 -11.14
CA ALA A 294 16.06 1.15 -11.26
C ALA A 294 14.87 1.12 -12.26
N GLN A 295 14.27 -0.06 -12.42
CA GLN A 295 13.11 -0.30 -13.28
C GLN A 295 12.10 -1.20 -12.56
N SER A 296 10.81 -0.94 -12.75
CA SER A 296 9.77 -1.83 -12.23
C SER A 296 9.89 -3.21 -12.90
N PRO A 297 10.05 -4.30 -12.14
CA PRO A 297 10.31 -5.61 -12.72
C PRO A 297 9.08 -6.15 -13.46
N THR A 298 9.35 -6.88 -14.55
CA THR A 298 8.32 -7.64 -15.26
C THR A 298 8.12 -8.99 -14.60
N ARG A 299 6.98 -9.64 -14.84
CA ARG A 299 6.71 -11.00 -14.34
C ARG A 299 7.81 -12.02 -14.74
N PRO A 300 8.28 -12.10 -16.00
CA PRO A 300 9.37 -13.02 -16.36
C PRO A 300 10.67 -12.75 -15.59
N ARG A 301 11.02 -11.46 -15.43
CA ARG A 301 12.24 -11.05 -14.71
C ARG A 301 12.15 -11.39 -13.22
N LEU A 302 10.98 -11.21 -12.61
CA LEU A 302 10.72 -11.63 -11.23
C LEU A 302 10.90 -13.14 -11.04
N ILE A 303 10.35 -13.96 -11.94
CA ILE A 303 10.47 -15.42 -11.87
C ILE A 303 11.93 -15.87 -11.96
N GLU A 304 12.69 -15.27 -12.88
CA GLU A 304 14.12 -15.54 -13.03
C GLU A 304 14.90 -15.21 -11.74
N PHE A 305 14.64 -14.04 -11.16
CA PHE A 305 15.30 -13.61 -9.94
C PHE A 305 14.94 -14.47 -8.73
N ALA A 306 13.65 -14.76 -8.52
CA ALA A 306 13.20 -15.61 -7.41
C ALA A 306 13.84 -17.01 -7.46
N ARG A 307 14.01 -17.59 -8.66
CA ARG A 307 14.73 -18.86 -8.83
C ARG A 307 16.20 -18.77 -8.46
N SER A 308 16.86 -17.64 -8.73
CA SER A 308 18.26 -17.44 -8.34
C SER A 308 18.44 -17.33 -6.82
N LEU A 309 17.46 -16.78 -6.09
CA LEU A 309 17.49 -16.70 -4.63
C LEU A 309 17.26 -18.06 -3.96
N ALA A 310 16.47 -18.94 -4.56
CA ALA A 310 16.28 -20.30 -4.04
C ALA A 310 17.52 -21.19 -4.19
N GLN A 311 18.53 -20.76 -4.95
CA GLN A 311 19.77 -21.50 -5.21
C GLN A 311 20.97 -20.97 -4.40
N SER A 312 20.82 -19.84 -3.71
CA SER A 312 21.84 -19.20 -2.88
C SER A 312 21.66 -19.55 -1.41
#